data_AF-A0A2U2ED49-F1
#
_entry.id   AF-A0A2U2ED49-F1
#
_cell.length_a   1.000
_cell.length_b   1.000
_cell.length_c   1.000
_cell.angle_alpha   90.00
_cell.angle_beta   90.00
_cell.angle_gamma   90.00
#
_symmetry.space_group_name_H-M   'P 1'
#
loop_
_entity.id
_entity.type
_entity.pdbx_description
1 polymer ?
#
loop_
_entity_poly.entity_id
_entity_poly.type
_entity_poly.pdbx_seq_one_letter_code
_entity_poly.pdbx_strand_id
1 'polypeptide(L)'
;MKKVCLAVLPALTIVLELLPLGAVCIFATSPTERVKETFSYFSLTPFGYANFAPLITATLTVAIFLLSLFSLKKEGVLKALFVLSIITV
;
A
#
# COMPACT_ATOMS: atom_id res chain seq x y z
N MET A 1 -15.05 13.06 14.65
CA MET A 1 -15.09 11.67 14.15
C MET A 1 -14.38 11.50 12.80
N LYS A 2 -14.74 12.23 11.73
CA LYS A 2 -14.12 12.07 10.39
C LYS A 2 -12.57 12.12 10.34
N LYS A 3 -11.93 13.04 11.08
CA LYS A 3 -10.47 13.24 11.00
C LYS A 3 -9.63 12.10 11.60
N VAL A 4 -10.13 11.42 12.64
CA VAL A 4 -9.42 10.29 13.27
C VAL A 4 -9.48 9.07 12.37
N CYS A 5 -10.63 8.79 11.74
CA CYS A 5 -10.74 7.71 10.75
C CYS A 5 -9.78 7.89 9.56
N LEU A 6 -9.50 9.13 9.14
CA LEU A 6 -8.55 9.42 8.05
C LEU A 6 -7.12 8.98 8.35
N ALA A 7 -6.74 8.83 9.62
CA ALA A 7 -5.42 8.33 10.01
C ALA A 7 -5.45 6.85 10.42
N VAL A 8 -6.55 6.39 11.03
CA VAL A 8 -6.71 5.00 11.47
C VAL A 8 -6.82 4.04 10.27
N LEU A 9 -7.53 4.42 9.22
CA LEU A 9 -7.70 3.55 8.04
C LEU A 9 -6.36 3.32 7.31
N PRO A 10 -5.56 4.34 6.94
CA PRO A 10 -4.24 4.10 6.35
C PRO A 10 -3.29 3.35 7.29
N ALA A 11 -3.36 3.59 8.60
CA ALA A 11 -2.55 2.83 9.56
C ALA A 11 -2.89 1.33 9.52
N LEU A 12 -4.18 0.98 9.47
CA LEU A 12 -4.61 -0.41 9.34
C LEU A 12 -4.19 -0.99 7.98
N THR A 13 -4.31 -0.23 6.89
CA THR A 13 -3.85 -0.65 5.57
C THR A 13 -2.35 -0.94 5.55
N ILE A 14 -1.52 -0.11 6.17
CA ILE A 14 -0.07 -0.35 6.28
C ILE A 14 0.22 -1.66 7.02
N VAL A 15 -0.51 -1.97 8.09
CA VAL A 15 -0.38 -3.26 8.79
C VAL A 15 -0.71 -4.43 7.86
N LEU A 16 -1.75 -4.31 7.04
CA LEU A 16 -2.10 -5.34 6.05
C LEU A 16 -1.06 -5.47 4.93
N GLU A 17 -0.47 -4.36 4.47
CA GLU A 17 0.58 -4.33 3.44
C GLU A 17 1.91 -4.92 3.94
N LEU A 18 2.19 -4.80 5.24
CA LEU A 18 3.33 -5.44 5.90
C LEU A 18 3.18 -6.96 5.98
N LEU A 19 1.95 -7.47 6.04
CA LEU A 19 1.71 -8.90 6.02
C LEU A 19 1.98 -9.47 4.61
N PRO A 20 2.52 -10.69 4.50
CA PRO A 20 2.79 -11.33 3.22
C PRO A 20 1.52 -11.93 2.61
N LEU A 21 0.45 -11.15 2.53
CA LEU A 21 -0.87 -11.58 2.09
C LEU A 21 -1.27 -10.99 0.73
N GLY A 22 -0.71 -9.84 0.37
CA GLY A 22 -1.13 -9.09 -0.82
C GLY A 22 -0.32 -9.35 -2.08
N ALA A 23 1.02 -9.38 -2.01
CA ALA A 23 1.84 -9.42 -3.22
C ALA A 23 2.06 -10.87 -3.65
N VAL A 24 1.44 -11.28 -4.75
CA VAL A 24 1.58 -12.65 -5.27
C VAL A 24 2.56 -12.66 -6.42
N CYS A 25 3.53 -13.59 -6.36
CA CYS A 25 4.39 -13.93 -7.48
C CYS A 25 4.18 -15.41 -7.82
N ILE A 26 4.10 -15.72 -9.12
CA ILE A 26 4.01 -17.09 -9.62
C ILE A 26 5.31 -17.36 -10.37
N PHE A 27 6.13 -18.23 -9.81
CA PHE A 27 7.42 -18.61 -10.37
C PHE A 27 7.31 -19.87 -11.21
N ALA A 28 8.02 -19.88 -12.32
CA ALA A 28 8.17 -21.05 -13.18
C ALA A 28 9.46 -21.79 -12.83
N THR A 29 9.39 -22.74 -11.90
CA THR A 29 10.55 -23.56 -11.47
C THR A 29 10.91 -24.65 -12.49
N SER A 30 9.93 -25.08 -13.30
CA SER A 30 10.13 -25.99 -14.43
C SER A 30 9.12 -25.69 -15.55
N PRO A 31 9.21 -26.31 -16.74
CA PRO A 31 8.26 -26.10 -17.82
C PRO A 31 6.79 -26.38 -17.44
N THR A 32 6.58 -27.33 -16.52
CA THR A 32 5.25 -27.79 -16.08
C THR A 32 4.86 -27.33 -14.68
N GLU A 33 5.83 -26.87 -13.87
CA GLU A 33 5.59 -26.49 -12.49
C GLU A 33 5.49 -24.97 -12.32
N ARG A 34 4.55 -24.56 -11.47
CA ARG A 34 4.38 -23.17 -11.06
C ARG A 34 4.27 -23.12 -9.54
N VAL A 35 5.10 -22.32 -8.91
CA VAL A 35 5.10 -22.12 -7.46
C VAL A 35 4.54 -20.73 -7.16
N LYS A 36 3.51 -20.67 -6.32
CA LYS A 36 2.93 -19.40 -5.85
C LYS A 36 3.59 -19.02 -4.55
N GLU A 37 4.19 -17.84 -4.51
CA GLU A 37 4.71 -17.23 -3.28
C GLU A 37 4.02 -15.91 -2.99
N THR A 38 3.86 -15.59 -1.71
CA THR A 38 3.26 -14.35 -1.25
C THR A 38 4.27 -13.52 -0.47
N PHE A 39 4.29 -12.24 -0.75
CA PHE A 39 5.22 -11.27 -0.19
C PHE A 39 4.47 -10.09 0.42
N SER A 40 5.14 -9.41 1.34
CA SER A 40 4.73 -8.06 1.76
C SER A 40 4.83 -7.10 0.58
N TYR A 41 3.98 -6.08 0.56
CA TYR A 41 4.09 -4.98 -0.42
C TYR A 41 5.39 -4.19 -0.29
N PHE A 42 6.03 -4.20 0.90
CA PHE A 42 7.33 -3.57 1.13
C PHE A 42 8.53 -4.43 0.67
N SER A 43 8.29 -5.67 0.25
CA SER A 43 9.36 -6.50 -0.32
C SER A 43 9.77 -5.96 -1.69
N LEU A 44 11.08 -5.91 -1.93
CA LEU A 44 11.61 -5.56 -3.26
C LEU A 44 11.59 -6.76 -4.22
N THR A 45 11.29 -7.97 -3.75
CA THR A 45 11.26 -9.17 -4.60
C THR A 45 10.20 -9.05 -5.71
N PRO A 46 8.91 -8.75 -5.44
CA PRO A 46 7.91 -8.56 -6.49
C PRO A 46 8.31 -7.48 -7.50
N PHE A 47 8.90 -6.38 -7.01
CA PHE A 47 9.39 -5.29 -7.85
C PHE A 47 10.50 -5.76 -8.81
N GLY A 48 11.45 -6.55 -8.31
CA GLY A 48 12.50 -7.17 -9.13
C GLY A 48 11.97 -8.10 -10.22
N TYR A 49 10.80 -8.72 -10.00
CA TYR A 49 10.08 -9.54 -10.98
C TYR A 49 9.02 -8.77 -11.78
N ALA A 50 9.16 -7.44 -11.88
CA ALA A 50 8.27 -6.54 -12.60
C ALA A 50 6.81 -6.48 -12.10
N ASN A 51 6.51 -7.03 -10.93
CA ASN A 51 5.26 -6.78 -10.22
C ASN A 51 5.41 -5.52 -9.36
N PHE A 52 5.30 -4.35 -10.00
CA PHE A 52 5.55 -3.05 -9.38
C PHE A 52 4.40 -2.52 -8.52
N ALA A 53 3.17 -2.97 -8.78
CA ALA A 53 1.98 -2.45 -8.14
C ALA A 53 2.04 -2.49 -6.60
N PRO A 54 2.44 -3.60 -5.95
CA PRO A 54 2.55 -3.68 -4.49
C PRO A 54 3.38 -2.56 -3.86
N LEU A 55 4.58 -2.30 -4.38
CA LEU A 55 5.49 -1.31 -3.80
C LEU A 55 4.99 0.12 -4.01
N ILE A 56 4.41 0.41 -5.18
CA ILE A 56 3.80 1.71 -5.47
C ILE A 56 2.62 1.95 -4.53
N THR A 57 1.74 0.95 -4.35
CA THR A 57 0.60 1.03 -3.44
C THR A 57 1.06 1.29 -2.01
N ALA A 58 2.00 0.51 -1.49
CA ALA A 58 2.51 0.70 -0.13
C ALA A 58 3.15 2.08 0.08
N THR A 59 3.93 2.56 -0.89
CA THR A 59 4.53 3.90 -0.84
C THR A 59 3.45 4.98 -0.77
N LEU A 60 2.38 4.83 -1.53
CA LEU A 60 1.29 5.78 -1.59
C LEU A 60 0.43 5.76 -0.32
N THR A 61 0.19 4.58 0.25
CA THR A 61 -0.48 4.41 1.55
C THR A 61 0.30 5.11 2.66
N VAL A 62 1.64 4.97 2.69
CA VAL A 62 2.51 5.69 3.63
C VAL A 62 2.40 7.22 3.43
N ALA A 63 2.42 7.69 2.18
CA ALA A 63 2.25 9.12 1.88
C ALA A 63 0.89 9.65 2.38
N ILE A 64 -0.19 8.90 2.13
CA ILE A 64 -1.55 9.23 2.62
C ILE A 64 -1.57 9.27 4.15
N PHE A 65 -0.95 8.29 4.83
CA PHE A 65 -0.87 8.26 6.27
C PHE A 65 -0.14 9.49 6.83
N LEU A 66 1.02 9.85 6.28
CA LEU A 66 1.76 11.05 6.69
C LEU A 66 0.97 12.34 6.45
N LEU A 67 0.31 12.46 5.29
CA LEU A 67 -0.56 13.58 4.98
C LEU A 67 -1.77 13.65 5.93
N SER A 68 -2.31 12.51 6.35
CA SER A 68 -3.42 12.44 7.31
C SER A 68 -2.99 12.94 8.70
N LEU A 69 -1.79 12.56 9.15
CA LEU A 69 -1.18 13.05 10.38
C LEU A 69 -0.94 14.56 10.33
N PHE A 70 -0.45 15.07 9.20
CA PHE A 70 -0.24 16.49 9.02
C PHE A 70 -1.56 17.29 8.97
N SER A 71 -2.60 16.71 8.36
CA SER A 71 -3.95 17.30 8.30
C SER A 71 -4.66 17.37 9.64
N LEU A 72 -4.30 16.49 10.59
CA LEU A 72 -4.78 16.60 11.97
C LEU A 72 -4.28 17.88 12.65
N LYS A 73 -3.13 18.44 12.20
CA LYS A 73 -2.55 19.69 12.72
C LYS A 73 -2.92 20.93 11.92
N LYS A 74 -3.26 20.81 10.62
CA LYS A 74 -3.62 21.94 9.74
C LYS A 74 -4.77 21.58 8.79
N GLU A 75 -5.83 22.39 8.77
CA GLU A 75 -7.08 22.07 8.03
C GLU A 75 -6.97 22.13 6.50
N GLY A 76 -5.95 22.81 5.94
CA GLY A 76 -5.83 23.05 4.49
C GLY A 76 -5.46 21.82 3.63
N VAL A 77 -5.02 20.72 4.24
CA VAL A 77 -4.42 19.56 3.55
C VAL A 77 -5.46 18.48 3.17
N LEU A 78 -6.70 18.65 3.65
CA LEU A 78 -7.79 17.69 3.45
C LEU A 78 -8.24 17.56 1.98
N LYS A 79 -8.14 18.61 1.16
CA LYS A 79 -8.50 18.54 -0.27
C LYS A 79 -7.53 17.66 -1.07
N ALA A 80 -6.24 17.71 -0.78
CA ALA A 80 -5.23 16.90 -1.45
C ALA A 80 -5.37 15.41 -1.07
N LEU A 81 -5.64 15.12 0.20
CA LEU A 81 -5.93 13.77 0.69
C LEU A 81 -7.16 13.14 0.02
N PHE A 82 -8.21 13.92 -0.18
CA PHE A 82 -9.43 13.42 -0.83
C PHE A 82 -9.18 13.04 -2.29
N VAL A 83 -8.45 13.88 -3.03
CA VAL A 83 -8.09 13.59 -4.44
C VAL A 83 -7.18 12.36 -4.52
N LEU A 84 -6.17 12.27 -3.66
CA LEU A 84 -5.24 11.14 -3.64
C LEU A 84 -5.95 9.82 -3.31
N SER A 85 -6.85 9.85 -2.31
CA SER A 85 -7.64 8.68 -1.90
C SER A 85 -8.59 8.16 -3.00
N ILE A 86 -9.05 9.02 -3.91
CA ILE A 86 -9.89 8.60 -5.06
C ILE A 86 -9.03 7.92 -6.12
N ILE A 87 -7.79 8.40 -6.33
CA ILE A 87 -6.89 7.87 -7.36
C ILE A 87 -6.29 6.52 -6.94
N THR A 88 -6.20 6.25 -5.64
CA THR A 88 -5.66 5.00 -5.10
C THR A 88 -6.64 3.82 -5.03
N VAL A 89 -7.92 4.04 -5.37
CA VAL A 89 -8.98 3.01 -5.38
C VAL A 89 -9.15 2.43 -6.77
#